data_AF-A0A5A9X715-F1
#
_entry.id   AF-A0A5A9X715-F1
#
_cell.length_a   1.000
_cell.length_b   1.000
_cell.length_c   1.000
_cell.angle_alpha   90.00
_cell.angle_beta   90.00
_cell.angle_gamma   90.00
#
_symmetry.space_group_name_H-M   'P 1'
#
loop_
_entity.id
_entity.type
_entity.pdbx_description
1 polymer ?
#
loop_
_entity_poly.entity_id
_entity_poly.type
_entity_poly.pdbx_seq_one_letter_code
_entity_poly.pdbx_strand_id
1 'polypeptide(L)'
;MKIFMNRIPFLFAVALVAATASIAQAGLNVNVDIGIPTSAPPPRVYVPAPPPAYAPPPAVMLPDTPPQFVFVPDLGYYVAVGTPYDMAYIGRDYFIFSNGFWYRTSYYGGPLVRVERRMMPPLLVRHNLRDFRRFREAEFRRYDRDRDHYRGQIHRPEVRREERREERHEDRHEGERR
;
A
#
# COMPACT_ATOMS: atom_id res chain seq x y z
N MET A 1 28.93 -3.76 50.54
CA MET A 1 29.83 -3.23 49.50
C MET A 1 29.00 -2.38 48.57
N LYS A 2 29.23 -1.06 48.56
CA LYS A 2 28.58 -0.06 47.70
C LYS A 2 29.23 -0.13 46.31
N ILE A 3 28.46 -0.16 45.22
CA ILE A 3 28.81 0.55 43.98
C ILE A 3 27.55 1.22 43.43
N PHE A 4 27.72 2.52 43.22
CA PHE A 4 26.76 3.54 42.84
C PHE A 4 26.53 3.55 41.31
N MET A 5 25.33 3.98 40.94
CA MET A 5 25.05 5.02 39.93
C MET A 5 25.60 4.84 38.51
N ASN A 6 24.70 4.72 37.53
CA ASN A 6 24.76 5.65 36.40
C ASN A 6 23.36 5.91 35.83
N ARG A 7 22.83 7.11 36.07
CA ARG A 7 21.63 7.65 35.44
C ARG A 7 22.09 8.63 34.38
N ILE A 8 21.87 8.31 33.11
CA ILE A 8 22.15 9.19 31.98
C ILE A 8 20.85 9.96 31.67
N PRO A 9 20.79 11.30 31.85
CA PRO A 9 19.66 12.08 31.39
C PRO A 9 19.82 12.35 29.88
N PHE A 10 18.94 11.77 29.08
CA PHE A 10 18.75 12.13 27.68
C PHE A 10 17.98 13.45 27.61
N LEU A 11 18.68 14.54 27.27
CA LEU A 11 18.10 15.82 26.92
C LEU A 11 17.37 15.69 25.58
N PHE A 12 16.04 15.70 25.61
CA PHE A 12 15.21 15.90 24.43
C PHE A 12 14.97 17.40 24.24
N ALA A 13 15.67 17.99 23.27
CA ALA A 13 15.33 19.27 22.68
C ALA A 13 14.75 19.01 21.29
N VAL A 14 13.46 19.23 21.08
CA VAL A 14 12.88 19.34 19.73
C VAL A 14 11.88 20.50 19.69
N ALA A 15 12.41 21.59 19.15
CA ALA A 15 11.85 22.59 18.25
C ALA A 15 10.32 22.80 18.21
N LEU A 16 9.96 24.02 18.62
CA LEU A 16 8.73 24.76 18.36
C LEU A 16 8.44 24.83 16.83
N VAL A 17 7.31 24.29 16.37
CA VAL A 17 6.79 24.55 15.01
C VAL A 17 5.86 25.76 15.08
N ALA A 18 6.33 26.89 14.57
CA ALA A 18 5.53 28.10 14.41
C ALA A 18 4.50 27.90 13.29
N ALA A 19 3.22 28.11 13.60
CA ALA A 19 2.14 28.16 12.62
C ALA A 19 2.27 29.44 11.79
N THR A 20 2.57 29.32 10.50
CA THR A 20 2.53 30.44 9.57
C THR A 20 1.09 30.65 9.07
N ALA A 21 0.41 31.65 9.64
CA ALA A 21 -0.83 32.16 9.06
C ALA A 21 -0.49 32.95 7.78
N SER A 22 -0.92 32.46 6.63
CA SER A 22 -0.84 33.24 5.38
C SER A 22 -1.84 34.40 5.45
N ILE A 23 -1.34 35.62 5.58
CA ILE A 23 -2.13 36.84 5.44
C ILE A 23 -2.34 37.08 3.95
N ALA A 24 -3.59 37.01 3.48
CA ALA A 24 -3.94 37.41 2.13
C ALA A 24 -3.72 38.93 1.99
N GLN A 25 -2.78 39.33 1.13
CA GLN A 25 -2.56 40.74 0.80
C GLN A 25 -3.65 41.18 -0.18
N ALA A 26 -4.68 41.85 0.33
CA ALA A 26 -5.57 42.66 -0.52
C ALA A 26 -4.79 43.92 -0.93
N GLY A 27 -4.13 43.86 -2.09
CA GLY A 27 -3.51 45.02 -2.70
C GLY A 27 -4.57 46.00 -3.19
N LEU A 28 -4.82 47.05 -2.44
CA LEU A 28 -5.69 48.16 -2.86
C LEU A 28 -4.83 49.12 -3.69
N ASN A 29 -4.97 49.06 -5.02
CA ASN A 29 -4.24 49.92 -5.94
C ASN A 29 -5.09 51.16 -6.24
N VAL A 30 -4.70 52.32 -5.70
CA VAL A 30 -5.34 53.60 -5.99
C VAL A 30 -4.61 54.22 -7.18
N ASN A 31 -5.25 54.19 -8.35
CA ASN A 31 -4.70 54.80 -9.56
C ASN A 31 -5.10 56.28 -9.62
N VAL A 32 -4.12 57.19 -9.74
CA VAL A 32 -4.34 58.62 -9.93
C VAL A 32 -4.44 58.88 -11.44
N ASP A 33 -5.62 59.34 -11.88
CA ASP A 33 -5.96 59.54 -13.29
C ASP A 33 -5.27 60.80 -13.84
N ILE A 34 -4.16 60.62 -14.57
CA ILE A 34 -3.53 61.67 -15.39
C ILE A 34 -3.83 61.29 -16.84
N GLY A 35 -4.66 62.11 -17.49
CA GLY A 35 -5.30 61.83 -18.78
C GLY A 35 -4.36 61.60 -19.95
N ILE A 36 -3.88 60.36 -20.09
CA ILE A 36 -3.33 59.79 -21.32
C ILE A 36 -4.35 58.79 -21.89
N PRO A 37 -4.77 58.89 -23.16
CA PRO A 37 -5.67 57.88 -23.74
C PRO A 37 -4.88 56.57 -23.89
N THR A 38 -5.02 55.68 -22.92
CA THR A 38 -4.50 54.33 -22.99
C THR A 38 -5.37 53.53 -23.96
N SER A 39 -4.73 52.95 -24.99
CA SER A 39 -5.36 52.07 -25.96
C SER A 39 -6.12 50.95 -25.26
N ALA A 40 -7.39 50.75 -25.63
CA ALA A 40 -8.24 49.73 -25.04
C ALA A 40 -7.59 48.35 -25.15
N PRO A 41 -7.62 47.52 -24.08
CA PRO A 41 -7.03 46.19 -24.13
C PRO A 41 -7.74 45.33 -25.20
N PRO A 42 -7.01 44.46 -25.92
CA PRO A 42 -7.60 43.60 -26.93
C PRO A 42 -8.68 42.69 -26.33
N PRO A 43 -9.72 42.32 -27.10
CA PRO A 43 -10.78 41.43 -26.62
C PRO A 43 -10.17 40.09 -26.18
N ARG A 44 -10.45 39.71 -24.92
CA ARG A 44 -10.04 38.40 -24.39
C ARG A 44 -10.84 37.32 -25.11
N VAL A 45 -10.18 36.56 -25.99
CA VAL A 45 -10.78 35.35 -26.57
C VAL A 45 -10.90 34.32 -25.44
N TYR A 46 -12.13 33.99 -25.05
CA TYR A 46 -12.38 32.95 -24.06
C TYR A 46 -12.15 31.58 -24.71
N VAL A 47 -11.01 30.97 -24.41
CA VAL A 47 -10.77 29.56 -24.71
C VAL A 47 -11.30 28.76 -23.52
N PRO A 48 -12.32 27.90 -23.67
CA PRO A 48 -12.77 27.05 -22.57
C PRO A 48 -11.61 26.17 -22.13
N ALA A 49 -11.38 26.13 -20.81
CA ALA A 49 -10.35 25.27 -20.24
C ALA A 49 -10.62 23.82 -20.67
N PRO A 50 -9.58 23.05 -21.08
CA PRO A 50 -9.76 21.65 -21.39
C PRO A 50 -10.35 20.94 -20.15
N PRO A 51 -11.29 20.00 -20.34
CA PRO A 51 -11.87 19.26 -19.23
C PRO A 51 -10.75 18.56 -18.44
N PRO A 52 -10.89 18.45 -17.11
CA PRO A 52 -9.90 17.76 -16.30
C PRO A 52 -9.73 16.33 -16.82
N ALA A 53 -8.51 15.98 -17.22
CA ALA A 53 -8.17 14.62 -17.59
C ALA A 53 -8.27 13.73 -16.35
N TYR A 54 -9.27 12.84 -16.31
CA TYR A 54 -9.37 11.83 -15.27
C TYR A 54 -8.32 10.74 -15.54
N ALA A 55 -7.19 10.82 -14.85
CA ALA A 55 -6.25 9.70 -14.83
C ALA A 55 -6.96 8.47 -14.22
N PRO A 56 -6.85 7.27 -14.81
CA PRO A 56 -7.39 6.06 -14.21
C PRO A 56 -6.72 5.84 -12.84
N PRO A 57 -7.45 5.35 -11.83
CA PRO A 57 -6.85 5.02 -10.55
C PRO A 57 -5.71 4.01 -10.74
N PRO A 58 -4.62 4.11 -9.96
CA PRO A 58 -3.47 3.23 -10.10
C PRO A 58 -3.91 1.77 -9.97
N ALA A 59 -3.44 0.92 -10.88
CA ALA A 59 -3.67 -0.50 -10.82
C ALA A 59 -3.11 -1.04 -9.49
N VAL A 60 -3.96 -1.72 -8.72
CA VAL A 60 -3.52 -2.41 -7.50
C VAL A 60 -2.81 -3.68 -7.94
N MET A 61 -1.61 -3.91 -7.41
CA MET A 61 -0.81 -5.12 -7.67
C MET A 61 -0.42 -5.75 -6.34
N LEU A 62 -0.31 -7.09 -6.32
CA LEU A 62 0.33 -7.77 -5.20
C LEU A 62 1.84 -7.50 -5.24
N PRO A 63 2.54 -7.59 -4.09
CA PRO A 63 4.00 -7.53 -4.07
C PRO A 63 4.63 -8.62 -4.95
N ASP A 64 5.72 -8.33 -5.65
CA ASP A 64 6.38 -9.30 -6.54
C ASP A 64 6.84 -10.55 -5.80
N THR A 65 7.38 -10.36 -4.59
CA THR A 65 7.78 -11.46 -3.71
C THR A 65 6.61 -11.83 -2.80
N PRO A 66 6.11 -13.08 -2.82
CA PRO A 66 5.03 -13.48 -1.93
C PRO A 66 5.42 -13.38 -0.48
N PRO A 67 4.64 -12.64 0.34
CA PRO A 67 4.87 -12.58 1.77
C PRO A 67 4.56 -13.93 2.40
N GLN A 68 5.17 -14.13 3.56
CA GLN A 68 4.76 -15.17 4.46
C GLN A 68 3.50 -14.75 5.21
N PHE A 69 2.55 -15.65 5.36
CA PHE A 69 1.35 -15.44 6.14
C PHE A 69 1.41 -16.25 7.43
N VAL A 70 0.94 -15.64 8.52
CA VAL A 70 0.84 -16.27 9.84
C VAL A 70 -0.60 -16.19 10.32
N PHE A 71 -1.12 -17.27 10.91
CA PHE A 71 -2.44 -17.26 11.50
C PHE A 71 -2.46 -16.41 12.76
N VAL A 72 -3.36 -15.43 12.81
CA VAL A 72 -3.52 -14.54 13.96
C VAL A 72 -4.79 -14.94 14.72
N PRO A 73 -4.67 -15.55 15.92
CA PRO A 73 -5.83 -16.08 16.65
C PRO A 73 -6.91 -15.02 16.95
N ASP A 74 -6.49 -13.80 17.29
CA ASP A 74 -7.40 -12.68 17.60
C ASP A 74 -8.24 -12.24 16.38
N LEU A 75 -7.74 -12.49 15.17
CA LEU A 75 -8.42 -12.18 13.91
C LEU A 75 -9.17 -13.39 13.33
N GLY A 76 -8.67 -14.60 13.58
CA GLY A 76 -9.24 -15.85 13.09
C GLY A 76 -8.88 -16.19 11.64
N TYR A 77 -7.83 -15.58 11.10
CA TYR A 77 -7.34 -15.85 9.73
C TYR A 77 -5.85 -15.54 9.58
N TYR A 78 -5.31 -15.89 8.41
CA TYR A 78 -3.90 -15.70 8.08
C TYR A 78 -3.64 -14.26 7.61
N VAL A 79 -2.53 -13.67 8.06
CA VAL A 79 -2.14 -12.29 7.74
C VAL A 79 -0.70 -12.26 7.26
N ALA A 80 -0.41 -11.46 6.23
CA ALA A 80 0.96 -11.28 5.75
C ALA A 80 1.80 -10.59 6.82
N VAL A 81 2.98 -11.13 7.11
CA VAL A 81 3.91 -10.62 8.11
C VAL A 81 5.26 -10.26 7.49
N GLY A 82 6.05 -9.43 8.18
CA GLY A 82 7.34 -8.97 7.68
C GLY A 82 7.27 -8.07 6.44
N THR A 83 6.09 -7.54 6.10
CA THR A 83 5.88 -6.62 4.98
C THR A 83 4.99 -5.44 5.37
N PRO A 84 5.08 -4.30 4.68
CA PRO A 84 4.22 -3.15 4.95
C PRO A 84 2.79 -3.32 4.42
N TYR A 85 2.52 -4.39 3.66
CA TYR A 85 1.24 -4.59 2.99
C TYR A 85 0.19 -5.15 3.94
N ASP A 86 -1.00 -4.55 3.91
CA ASP A 86 -2.15 -5.06 4.64
C ASP A 86 -2.83 -6.15 3.81
N MET A 87 -2.37 -7.39 4.02
CA MET A 87 -2.86 -8.54 3.28
C MET A 87 -3.35 -9.65 4.21
N ALA A 88 -4.43 -10.31 3.80
CA ALA A 88 -5.01 -11.44 4.52
C ALA A 88 -5.18 -12.63 3.56
N TYR A 89 -5.12 -13.84 4.11
CA TYR A 89 -5.45 -15.06 3.41
C TYR A 89 -6.62 -15.74 4.15
N ILE A 90 -7.76 -15.86 3.48
CA ILE A 90 -9.01 -16.32 4.08
C ILE A 90 -9.65 -17.36 3.16
N GLY A 91 -9.86 -18.57 3.69
CA GLY A 91 -10.34 -19.69 2.92
C GLY A 91 -9.30 -20.09 1.86
N ARG A 92 -9.45 -19.57 0.64
CA ARG A 92 -8.54 -19.81 -0.49
C ARG A 92 -8.14 -18.54 -1.24
N ASP A 93 -8.66 -17.39 -0.82
CA ASP A 93 -8.44 -16.12 -1.50
C ASP A 93 -7.47 -15.25 -0.72
N TYR A 94 -6.66 -14.51 -1.46
CA TYR A 94 -5.80 -13.44 -0.96
C TYR A 94 -6.54 -12.13 -1.04
N PHE A 95 -6.52 -11.38 0.07
CA PHE A 95 -7.11 -10.06 0.18
C PHE A 95 -5.99 -9.04 0.38
N ILE A 96 -6.05 -7.92 -0.32
CA ILE A 96 -5.12 -6.79 -0.14
C ILE A 96 -5.92 -5.51 0.04
N PHE A 97 -5.56 -4.73 1.06
CA PHE A 97 -6.15 -3.42 1.28
C PHE A 97 -5.33 -2.35 0.55
N SER A 98 -5.97 -1.64 -0.37
CA SER A 98 -5.35 -0.56 -1.14
C SER A 98 -6.39 0.49 -1.49
N ASN A 99 -6.00 1.78 -1.50
CA ASN A 99 -6.89 2.88 -1.87
C ASN A 99 -8.24 2.90 -1.13
N GLY A 100 -8.26 2.47 0.14
CA GLY A 100 -9.48 2.43 0.96
C GLY A 100 -10.40 1.22 0.72
N PHE A 101 -10.01 0.30 -0.15
CA PHE A 101 -10.82 -0.89 -0.49
C PHE A 101 -10.03 -2.18 -0.34
N TRP A 102 -10.76 -3.25 -0.05
CA TRP A 102 -10.23 -4.60 -0.16
C TRP A 102 -10.36 -5.08 -1.60
N TYR A 103 -9.32 -5.72 -2.10
CA TYR A 103 -9.30 -6.43 -3.36
C TYR A 103 -9.01 -7.90 -3.09
N ARG A 104 -9.59 -8.81 -3.87
CA ARG A 104 -9.36 -10.25 -3.76
C ARG A 104 -8.74 -10.84 -5.01
N THR A 105 -7.99 -11.90 -4.83
CA THR A 105 -7.55 -12.80 -5.91
C THR A 105 -7.49 -14.24 -5.39
N SER A 106 -7.76 -15.21 -6.25
CA SER A 106 -7.79 -16.63 -5.85
C SER A 106 -6.43 -17.32 -5.90
N TYR A 107 -5.42 -16.66 -6.44
CA TYR A 107 -4.04 -17.13 -6.45
C TYR A 107 -3.07 -15.95 -6.50
N TYR A 108 -1.86 -16.14 -5.98
CA TYR A 108 -0.87 -15.07 -5.92
C TYR A 108 -0.42 -14.63 -7.32
N GLY A 109 -0.40 -13.33 -7.59
CA GLY A 109 -0.13 -12.78 -8.93
C GLY A 109 -1.32 -12.86 -9.91
N GLY A 110 -2.49 -13.32 -9.46
CA GLY A 110 -3.70 -13.33 -10.25
C GLY A 110 -4.39 -11.97 -10.37
N PRO A 111 -5.49 -11.89 -11.13
CA PRO A 111 -6.26 -10.67 -11.26
C PRO A 111 -6.85 -10.25 -9.91
N LEU A 112 -6.78 -8.95 -9.62
CA LEU A 112 -7.35 -8.36 -8.41
C LEU A 112 -8.74 -7.79 -8.70
N VAL A 113 -9.72 -8.22 -7.93
CA VAL A 113 -11.10 -7.74 -8.03
C VAL A 113 -11.47 -7.00 -6.76
N ARG A 114 -11.98 -5.78 -6.89
CA ARG A 114 -12.47 -5.01 -5.74
C ARG A 114 -13.60 -5.79 -5.06
N VAL A 115 -13.49 -5.95 -3.75
CA VAL A 115 -14.49 -6.62 -2.92
C VAL A 115 -15.53 -5.59 -2.50
N GLU A 116 -16.76 -5.79 -2.98
CA GLU A 116 -17.89 -5.02 -2.50
C GLU A 116 -18.20 -5.34 -1.04
N ARG A 117 -18.72 -4.36 -0.31
CA ARG A 117 -19.04 -4.52 1.12
C ARG A 117 -19.98 -5.71 1.40
N ARG A 118 -20.90 -6.02 0.48
CA ARG A 118 -21.85 -7.14 0.59
C ARG A 118 -21.19 -8.51 0.41
N MET A 119 -20.09 -8.56 -0.32
CA MET A 119 -19.30 -9.77 -0.61
C MET A 119 -18.07 -9.91 0.30
N MET A 120 -17.90 -8.98 1.24
CA MET A 120 -16.76 -8.97 2.15
C MET A 120 -16.89 -10.10 3.16
N PRO A 121 -15.85 -10.92 3.36
CA PRO A 121 -15.85 -11.93 4.40
C PRO A 121 -16.19 -11.30 5.76
N PRO A 122 -17.11 -11.89 6.56
CA PRO A 122 -17.48 -11.35 7.86
C PRO A 122 -16.28 -11.10 8.78
N LEU A 123 -15.25 -11.96 8.67
CA LEU A 123 -14.00 -11.85 9.41
C LEU A 123 -13.24 -10.53 9.13
N LEU A 124 -13.25 -10.04 7.87
CA LEU A 124 -12.62 -8.76 7.51
C LEU A 124 -13.45 -7.55 7.94
N VAL A 125 -14.78 -7.69 8.00
CA VAL A 125 -15.68 -6.59 8.41
C VAL A 125 -15.59 -6.34 9.92
N ARG A 126 -15.34 -7.39 10.71
CA ARG A 126 -15.35 -7.35 12.17
C ARG A 126 -14.27 -6.44 12.76
N HIS A 127 -13.10 -6.38 12.13
CA HIS A 127 -11.95 -5.63 12.64
C HIS A 127 -11.60 -4.47 11.71
N ASN A 128 -11.43 -3.28 12.28
CA ASN A 128 -10.90 -2.16 11.51
C ASN A 128 -9.40 -2.36 11.22
N LEU A 129 -8.86 -1.55 10.31
CA LEU A 129 -7.46 -1.67 9.87
C LEU A 129 -6.44 -1.44 11.01
N ARG A 130 -6.77 -0.61 12.00
CA ARG A 130 -5.90 -0.37 13.16
C ARG A 130 -5.77 -1.62 14.01
N ASP A 131 -6.89 -2.29 14.29
CA ASP A 131 -6.91 -3.52 15.07
C ASP A 131 -6.22 -4.66 14.31
N PHE A 132 -6.49 -4.77 13.01
CA PHE A 132 -5.78 -5.69 12.11
C PHE A 132 -4.25 -5.54 12.22
N ARG A 133 -3.73 -4.32 12.07
CA ARG A 133 -2.28 -4.04 12.15
C ARG A 133 -1.73 -4.32 13.55
N ARG A 134 -2.49 -3.98 14.60
CA ARG A 134 -2.09 -4.23 16.00
C ARG A 134 -1.94 -5.72 16.29
N PHE A 135 -2.92 -6.54 15.92
CA PHE A 135 -2.88 -7.98 16.14
C PHE A 135 -1.83 -8.66 15.27
N ARG A 136 -1.67 -8.24 14.00
CA ARG A 136 -0.57 -8.66 13.13
C ARG A 136 0.78 -8.43 13.81
N GLU A 137 1.01 -7.22 14.32
CA GLU A 137 2.29 -6.86 14.94
C GLU A 137 2.56 -7.63 16.23
N ALA A 138 1.52 -7.92 17.02
CA ALA A 138 1.64 -8.74 18.22
C ALA A 138 2.03 -10.18 17.88
N GLU A 139 1.39 -10.78 16.88
CA GLU A 139 1.66 -12.15 16.48
C GLU A 139 2.99 -12.28 15.71
N PHE A 140 3.31 -11.30 14.86
CA PHE A 140 4.59 -11.25 14.17
C PHE A 140 5.76 -11.21 15.15
N ARG A 141 5.68 -10.44 16.24
CA ARG A 141 6.73 -10.42 17.28
C ARG A 141 6.90 -11.76 18.01
N ARG A 142 5.84 -12.57 18.10
CA ARG A 142 5.94 -13.95 18.64
C ARG A 142 6.61 -14.87 17.64
N TYR A 143 6.17 -14.81 16.39
CA TYR A 143 6.76 -15.55 15.28
C TYR A 143 8.25 -15.24 15.10
N ASP A 144 8.64 -13.97 15.13
CA ASP A 144 10.02 -13.53 14.92
C ASP A 144 10.96 -13.97 16.04
N ARG A 145 10.49 -13.91 17.30
CA ARG A 145 11.29 -14.31 18.48
C ARG A 145 11.64 -15.78 18.51
N ASP A 146 10.74 -16.63 18.03
CA ASP A 146 10.88 -18.09 18.10
C ASP A 146 10.61 -18.71 16.74
N ARG A 147 11.29 -18.19 15.72
CA ARG A 147 11.01 -18.55 14.32
C ARG A 147 11.19 -20.04 14.05
N ASP A 148 12.21 -20.64 14.65
CA ASP A 148 12.57 -22.05 14.45
C ASP A 148 11.65 -23.02 15.19
N HIS A 149 10.97 -22.56 16.27
CA HIS A 149 10.03 -23.38 17.05
C HIS A 149 8.63 -22.78 17.10
N TYR A 150 8.29 -21.93 16.13
CA TYR A 150 7.00 -21.27 16.11
C TYR A 150 5.88 -22.29 15.99
N ARG A 151 5.03 -22.35 17.01
CA ARG A 151 3.94 -23.33 17.11
C ARG A 151 2.66 -22.92 16.38
N GLY A 152 2.60 -21.71 15.84
CA GLY A 152 1.44 -21.23 15.12
C GLY A 152 1.41 -21.71 13.66
N GLN A 153 0.29 -21.45 13.00
CA GLN A 153 0.10 -21.88 11.61
C GLN A 153 0.68 -20.85 10.64
N ILE A 154 1.38 -21.34 9.62
CA ILE A 154 2.03 -20.52 8.59
C ILE A 154 1.48 -20.94 7.23
N HIS A 155 1.27 -19.96 6.35
CA HIS A 155 0.96 -20.16 4.95
C HIS A 155 1.96 -19.41 4.07
N ARG A 156 2.47 -20.06 3.03
CA ARG A 156 3.35 -19.42 2.04
C ARG A 156 2.75 -19.62 0.65
N PRO A 157 2.43 -18.54 -0.08
CA PRO A 157 1.91 -18.67 -1.43
C PRO A 157 2.92 -19.34 -2.36
N GLU A 158 2.45 -20.24 -3.21
CA GLU A 158 3.23 -20.78 -4.30
C GLU A 158 3.23 -19.77 -5.45
N VAL A 159 4.42 -19.35 -5.89
CA VAL A 159 4.54 -18.60 -7.14
C VAL A 159 4.34 -19.59 -8.28
N ARG A 160 3.31 -19.39 -9.10
CA ARG A 160 3.16 -20.13 -10.35
C ARG A 160 4.32 -19.72 -11.26
N ARG A 161 5.39 -20.52 -11.28
CA ARG A 161 6.43 -20.37 -12.31
C ARG A 161 5.73 -20.61 -13.65
N GLU A 162 5.68 -19.60 -14.51
CA GLU A 162 5.43 -19.84 -15.92
C GLU A 162 6.57 -20.74 -16.40
N GLU A 163 6.29 -22.04 -16.55
CA GLU A 163 7.17 -22.93 -17.28
C GLU A 163 7.25 -22.38 -18.70
N ARG A 164 8.33 -21.64 -18.94
CA ARG A 164 8.80 -21.25 -20.27
C ARG A 164 8.95 -22.55 -21.05
N ARG A 165 7.92 -22.90 -21.81
CA ARG A 165 7.94 -23.94 -22.86
C ARG A 165 8.84 -23.45 -23.97
N GLU A 166 10.14 -23.39 -23.70
CA GLU A 166 11.14 -23.27 -24.74
C GLU A 166 11.65 -24.68 -25.03
N GLU A 167 11.18 -25.18 -26.18
CA GLU A 167 12.02 -25.93 -27.12
C GLU A 167 12.59 -27.25 -26.60
N ARG A 168 11.71 -28.24 -26.40
CA ARG A 168 12.09 -29.66 -26.45
C ARG A 168 11.73 -30.28 -27.80
N HIS A 169 12.12 -29.61 -28.89
CA HIS A 169 11.75 -29.96 -30.26
C HIS A 169 12.93 -30.31 -31.19
N GLU A 170 14.13 -30.59 -30.66
CA GLU A 170 15.31 -30.86 -31.52
C GLU A 170 15.90 -32.27 -31.52
N ASP A 171 15.38 -33.24 -30.78
CA ASP A 171 16.02 -34.58 -30.71
C ASP A 171 15.37 -35.68 -31.57
N ARG A 172 14.40 -35.36 -32.45
CA ARG A 172 13.64 -36.41 -33.19
C ARG A 172 13.99 -36.61 -34.67
N HIS A 173 14.99 -35.92 -35.22
CA HIS A 173 15.29 -35.99 -36.66
C HIS A 173 16.57 -36.73 -37.08
N GLU A 174 17.25 -37.45 -36.18
CA GLU A 174 18.51 -38.14 -36.53
C GLU A 174 18.43 -39.67 -36.68
N GLY A 175 17.22 -40.26 -36.62
CA GLY A 175 17.04 -41.71 -36.73
C GLY A 175 16.77 -42.27 -38.13
N GLU A 176 16.52 -41.44 -39.14
CA GLU A 176 15.91 -41.89 -40.41
C GLU A 176 16.81 -41.67 -41.64
N ARG A 177 18.11 -41.90 -41.48
CA ARG A 177 19.07 -42.03 -42.57
C ARG A 177 20.09 -43.15 -42.28
N ARG A 178 19.64 -44.39 -42.33
CA ARG A 178 20.49 -45.58 -42.48
C ARG A 178 19.85 -46.54 -43.45
#